data_AF-A0A2N7K8J5-F1
#
_entry.id   AF-A0A2N7K8J5-F1
#
_cell.length_a   1.000
_cell.length_b   1.000
_cell.length_c   1.000
_cell.angle_alpha   90.00
_cell.angle_beta   90.00
_cell.angle_gamma   90.00
#
_symmetry.space_group_name_H-M   'P 1'
#
loop_
_entity.id
_entity.type
_entity.pdbx_description
1 polymer ?
#
loop_
_entity_poly.entity_id
_entity_poly.type
_entity_poly.pdbx_seq_one_letter_code
_entity_poly.pdbx_strand_id
1 'polypeptide(L)'
;MSSEQVSEALVSIGYLPESSELIANLCTLDNVLPQGSPASPVLSNLVMQGIDRELLCLADKHSLKVSRYADDIVFSGAGPFNDELPQALDSLFEQSSFSLNRDKTFFADADKGQRLKVHGLLVKEHKVVLTKGYRNKIRAFKYMLEQGKVCEDDLPRLQGHLTCFHVGTKVY
;
A
#
# COMPACT_ATOMS: atom_id res chain seq x y z
N MET A 1 -0.64 14.91 -3.67
CA MET A 1 -0.51 14.95 -5.14
C MET A 1 -1.15 16.23 -5.63
N SER A 2 -0.34 17.25 -5.92
CA SER A 2 -0.78 18.55 -6.44
C SER A 2 -0.95 18.54 -7.96
N SER A 3 -1.62 19.56 -8.50
CA SER A 3 -1.77 19.73 -9.96
C SER A 3 -0.40 19.88 -10.65
N GLU A 4 0.53 20.61 -10.02
CA GLU A 4 1.90 20.78 -10.50
C GLU A 4 2.63 19.44 -10.63
N GLN A 5 2.63 18.62 -9.58
CA GLN A 5 3.26 17.29 -9.61
C GLN A 5 2.68 16.41 -10.72
N VAL A 6 1.36 16.46 -10.93
CA VAL A 6 0.69 15.69 -12.00
C VAL A 6 1.12 16.19 -13.38
N SER A 7 1.20 17.50 -13.57
CA SER A 7 1.65 18.11 -14.82
C SER A 7 3.10 17.74 -15.14
N GLU A 8 4.01 17.88 -14.17
CA GLU A 8 5.41 17.48 -14.30
C GLU A 8 5.57 16.00 -14.66
N ALA A 9 4.78 15.14 -14.00
CA ALA A 9 4.82 13.71 -14.27
C ALA A 9 4.34 13.37 -15.69
N LEU A 10 3.32 14.06 -16.21
CA LEU A 10 2.85 13.93 -17.59
C LEU A 10 3.89 14.42 -18.61
N VAL A 11 4.54 15.55 -18.34
CA VAL A 11 5.65 16.04 -19.16
C VAL A 11 6.80 15.03 -19.20
N SER A 12 7.11 14.39 -18.06
CA SER A 12 8.20 13.41 -17.96
C SER A 12 8.02 12.18 -18.86
N ILE A 13 6.77 11.84 -19.23
CA ILE A 13 6.45 10.74 -20.14
C ILE A 13 6.18 11.19 -21.58
N GLY A 14 6.38 12.47 -21.89
CA GLY A 14 6.37 13.01 -23.25
C GLY A 14 5.13 13.81 -23.65
N TYR A 15 4.26 14.19 -22.70
CA TYR A 15 3.15 15.11 -23.01
C TYR A 15 3.66 16.55 -23.14
N LEU A 16 3.02 17.32 -24.01
CA LEU A 16 3.27 18.76 -24.15
C LEU A 16 2.87 19.50 -22.86
N PRO A 17 3.63 20.52 -22.42
CA PRO A 17 3.35 21.27 -21.19
C PRO A 17 1.90 21.78 -21.10
N GLU A 18 1.36 22.31 -22.20
CA GLU A 18 -0.01 22.86 -22.24
C GLU A 18 -1.07 21.77 -22.08
N SER A 19 -0.82 20.58 -22.64
CA SER A 19 -1.71 19.42 -22.49
C SER A 19 -1.64 18.85 -21.08
N SER A 20 -0.44 18.78 -20.50
CA SER A 20 -0.22 18.32 -19.13
C SER A 20 -0.93 19.21 -18.11
N GLU A 21 -0.84 20.54 -18.27
CA GLU A 21 -1.52 21.51 -17.41
C GLU A 21 -3.04 21.39 -17.51
N LEU A 22 -3.58 21.26 -18.73
CA LEU A 22 -5.01 21.05 -18.94
C LEU A 22 -5.50 19.76 -18.24
N ILE A 23 -4.80 18.64 -18.42
CA ILE A 23 -5.15 17.36 -17.81
C ILE A 23 -5.08 17.45 -16.29
N ALA A 24 -4.03 18.06 -15.75
CA ALA A 24 -3.84 18.24 -14.31
C ALA A 24 -4.97 19.08 -13.70
N ASN A 25 -5.35 20.18 -14.33
CA ASN A 25 -6.45 21.05 -13.90
C ASN A 25 -7.83 20.37 -13.99
N LEU A 26 -8.04 19.49 -14.98
CA LEU A 26 -9.28 18.71 -15.10
C LEU A 26 -9.37 17.58 -14.06
N CYS A 27 -8.23 17.04 -13.65
CA CYS A 27 -8.16 15.88 -12.76
C CYS A 27 -7.97 16.25 -11.29
N THR A 28 -7.73 17.52 -10.97
CA THR A 28 -7.55 18.01 -9.59
C THR A 28 -8.69 18.91 -9.16
N LEU A 29 -8.98 18.90 -7.86
CA LEU A 29 -9.91 19.82 -7.21
C LEU A 29 -9.14 20.50 -6.08
N ASP A 30 -9.24 21.83 -5.97
CA ASP A 30 -8.49 22.62 -4.99
C ASP A 30 -6.97 22.32 -4.98
N ASN A 31 -6.40 22.15 -6.17
CA ASN A 31 -4.99 21.79 -6.40
C ASN A 31 -4.58 20.42 -5.82
N VAL A 32 -5.52 19.48 -5.63
CA VAL A 32 -5.22 18.13 -5.12
C VAL A 32 -5.98 17.08 -5.94
N LEU A 33 -5.35 15.91 -6.16
CA LEU A 33 -6.06 14.76 -6.74
C LEU A 33 -7.20 14.30 -5.81
N PRO A 34 -8.46 14.28 -6.26
CA PRO A 34 -9.59 13.93 -5.42
C PRO A 34 -9.63 12.43 -5.13
N GLN A 35 -10.06 12.06 -3.92
CA GLN A 35 -10.33 10.68 -3.57
C GLN A 35 -11.60 10.18 -4.28
N GLY A 36 -11.52 8.98 -4.86
CA GLY A 36 -12.65 8.36 -5.56
C GLY A 36 -12.76 8.70 -7.06
N SER A 37 -11.90 9.58 -7.58
CA SER A 37 -11.79 9.76 -9.04
C SER A 37 -11.14 8.53 -9.69
N PRO A 38 -11.66 8.06 -10.84
CA PRO A 38 -11.07 6.94 -11.59
C PRO A 38 -9.69 7.27 -12.15
N ALA A 39 -9.36 8.56 -12.33
CA ALA A 39 -8.06 9.00 -12.83
C ALA A 39 -6.98 9.02 -11.73
N SER A 40 -7.38 9.25 -10.47
CA SER A 40 -6.45 9.43 -9.36
C SER A 40 -5.45 8.28 -9.19
N PRO A 41 -5.84 6.97 -9.25
CA PRO A 41 -4.89 5.87 -9.08
C PRO A 41 -3.78 5.85 -10.15
N VAL A 42 -4.12 6.19 -11.39
CA VAL A 42 -3.16 6.18 -12.50
C VAL A 42 -2.20 7.37 -12.36
N LEU A 43 -2.75 8.56 -12.09
CA LEU A 43 -1.95 9.78 -11.95
C LEU A 43 -1.06 9.73 -10.70
N SER A 44 -1.55 9.23 -9.57
CA SER A 44 -0.71 9.07 -8.37
C SER A 44 0.45 8.11 -8.61
N ASN A 45 0.22 7.01 -9.36
CA ASN A 45 1.30 6.08 -9.71
C ASN A 45 2.31 6.70 -10.66
N LEU A 46 1.85 7.53 -11.59
CA LEU A 46 2.74 8.26 -12.50
C LEU A 46 3.64 9.23 -11.74
N VAL A 47 3.09 10.01 -10.82
CA VAL A 47 3.86 10.92 -9.96
C VAL A 47 4.89 10.16 -9.10
N MET A 48 4.52 8.99 -8.58
CA MET A 48 5.42 8.17 -7.76
C MET A 48 6.52 7.46 -8.56
N GLN A 49 6.49 7.46 -9.89
CA GLN A 49 7.40 6.66 -10.71
C GLN A 49 8.88 6.99 -10.46
N GLY A 50 9.23 8.26 -10.25
CA GLY A 50 10.59 8.67 -9.91
C GLY A 50 11.06 8.10 -8.58
N ILE A 51 10.22 8.22 -7.55
CA ILE A 51 10.48 7.68 -6.21
C ILE A 51 10.58 6.16 -6.26
N ASP A 52 9.71 5.49 -7.02
CA ASP A 52 9.73 4.04 -7.18
C ASP A 52 11.08 3.54 -7.73
N ARG A 53 11.71 4.29 -8.65
CA ARG A 53 13.05 3.95 -9.16
C ARG A 53 14.13 4.07 -8.08
N GLU A 54 14.08 5.13 -7.28
CA GLU A 54 15.02 5.32 -6.16
C GLU A 54 14.82 4.26 -5.08
N LEU A 55 13.58 3.90 -4.77
CA LEU A 55 13.24 2.81 -3.84
C LEU A 55 13.78 1.46 -4.33
N LEU A 56 13.70 1.19 -5.64
CA LEU A 56 14.29 -0.01 -6.24
C LEU A 56 15.82 0.00 -6.12
N CYS A 57 16.47 1.13 -6.40
CA CYS A 57 17.91 1.28 -6.23
C CYS A 57 18.36 1.04 -4.79
N LEU A 58 17.63 1.61 -3.81
CA LEU A 58 17.86 1.35 -2.38
C LEU A 58 17.65 -0.13 -2.04
N ALA A 59 16.58 -0.75 -2.55
CA ALA A 59 16.33 -2.17 -2.33
C ALA A 59 17.50 -3.03 -2.82
N ASP A 60 17.97 -2.79 -4.05
CA ASP A 60 19.09 -3.52 -4.65
C ASP A 60 20.39 -3.32 -3.86
N LYS A 61 20.70 -2.08 -3.46
CA LYS A 61 21.87 -1.74 -2.64
C LYS A 61 21.90 -2.52 -1.32
N HIS A 62 20.74 -2.72 -0.72
CA HIS A 62 20.59 -3.43 0.55
C HIS A 62 20.24 -4.93 0.39
N SER A 63 20.24 -5.47 -0.84
CA SER A 63 19.83 -6.86 -1.14
C SER A 63 18.42 -7.21 -0.62
N LEU A 64 17.50 -6.26 -0.76
CA LEU A 64 16.10 -6.35 -0.37
C LEU A 64 15.20 -6.34 -1.61
N LYS A 65 13.94 -6.71 -1.42
CA LYS A 65 12.84 -6.52 -2.36
C LYS A 65 11.92 -5.44 -1.83
N VAL A 66 11.57 -4.49 -2.69
CA VAL A 66 10.57 -3.47 -2.39
C VAL A 66 9.25 -3.78 -3.09
N SER A 67 8.14 -3.45 -2.44
CA SER A 67 6.81 -3.48 -3.02
C SER A 67 6.04 -2.25 -2.53
N ARG A 68 5.43 -1.51 -3.45
CA ARG A 68 4.55 -0.38 -3.13
C ARG A 68 3.11 -0.73 -3.50
N TYR A 69 2.18 -0.47 -2.60
CA TYR A 69 0.74 -0.55 -2.83
C TYR A 69 0.10 0.76 -2.40
N ALA A 70 -0.28 1.59 -3.38
CA ALA A 70 -0.67 2.98 -3.14
C ALA A 70 0.39 3.72 -2.30
N ASP A 71 0.07 4.06 -1.06
CA ASP A 71 0.96 4.78 -0.12
C ASP A 71 1.78 3.83 0.78
N ASP A 72 1.47 2.54 0.80
CA ASP A 72 2.19 1.56 1.62
C ASP A 72 3.43 1.06 0.88
N ILE A 73 4.61 1.26 1.46
CA ILE A 73 5.90 0.77 0.94
C ILE A 73 6.43 -0.31 1.89
N VAL A 74 6.82 -1.46 1.34
CA VAL A 74 7.32 -2.60 2.10
C VAL A 74 8.66 -3.05 1.53
N PHE A 75 9.67 -3.07 2.39
CA PHE A 75 10.96 -3.72 2.12
C PHE A 75 11.00 -5.09 2.80
N SER A 76 11.51 -6.10 2.10
CA SER A 76 11.60 -7.48 2.60
C SER A 76 12.84 -8.20 2.08
N GLY A 77 13.44 -9.08 2.87
CA GLY A 77 14.63 -9.84 2.49
C GLY A 77 14.98 -10.91 3.53
N ALA A 78 15.95 -11.77 3.18
CA ALA A 78 16.41 -12.87 4.04
C ALA A 78 17.67 -12.53 4.86
N GLY A 79 18.25 -11.35 4.64
CA GLY A 79 19.43 -10.87 5.35
C GLY A 79 19.09 -9.98 6.56
N PRO A 80 20.08 -9.69 7.42
CA PRO A 80 19.90 -8.74 8.51
C PRO A 80 19.51 -7.38 7.93
N PHE A 81 18.49 -6.77 8.51
CA PHE A 81 18.09 -5.43 8.14
C PHE A 81 19.18 -4.44 8.56
N ASN A 82 19.71 -3.67 7.62
CA ASN A 82 20.74 -2.68 7.89
C ASN A 82 20.09 -1.38 8.43
N ASP A 83 20.62 -0.86 9.54
CA ASP A 83 20.19 0.38 10.19
C ASP A 83 20.39 1.64 9.32
N GLU A 84 21.10 1.52 8.20
CA GLU A 84 21.29 2.59 7.21
C GLU A 84 20.06 2.82 6.31
N LEU A 85 19.23 1.79 6.07
CA LEU A 85 18.09 1.91 5.15
C LEU A 85 17.07 2.99 5.62
N PRO A 86 16.69 3.08 6.91
CA PRO A 86 15.79 4.14 7.39
C PRO A 86 16.35 5.55 7.12
N GLN A 87 17.65 5.76 7.32
CA GLN A 87 18.29 7.06 7.08
C GLN A 87 18.33 7.41 5.59
N ALA A 88 18.56 6.42 4.74
CA ALA A 88 18.52 6.60 3.29
C ALA A 88 17.11 6.91 2.79
N LEU A 89 16.08 6.27 3.38
CA LEU A 89 14.69 6.57 3.09
C LEU A 89 14.31 7.97 3.56
N ASP A 90 14.67 8.37 4.78
CA ASP A 90 14.46 9.75 5.25
C ASP A 90 15.06 10.77 4.28
N SER A 91 16.32 10.56 3.87
CA SER A 91 17.01 11.44 2.93
C SER A 91 16.31 11.53 1.56
N LEU A 92 15.82 10.40 1.05
CA LEU A 92 15.07 10.34 -0.21
C LEU A 92 13.75 11.13 -0.12
N PHE A 93 13.01 10.96 0.99
CA PHE A 93 11.72 11.61 1.16
C PHE A 93 11.85 13.09 1.54
N GLU A 94 12.89 13.51 2.24
CA GLU A 94 13.21 14.93 2.52
C GLU A 94 13.45 15.74 1.25
N GLN A 95 14.01 15.12 0.21
CA GLN A 95 14.21 15.75 -1.11
C GLN A 95 12.94 15.72 -1.98
N SER A 96 11.92 14.99 -1.55
CA SER A 96 10.66 14.84 -2.24
C SER A 96 9.58 15.74 -1.63
N SER A 97 8.45 15.84 -2.30
CA SER A 97 7.24 16.50 -1.80
C SER A 97 6.37 15.57 -0.93
N PHE A 98 6.88 14.39 -0.58
CA PHE A 98 6.20 13.38 0.25
C PHE A 98 6.88 13.24 1.60
N SER A 99 6.11 12.81 2.60
CA SER A 99 6.63 12.55 3.94
C SER A 99 6.32 11.14 4.39
N LEU A 100 7.29 10.51 5.06
CA LEU A 100 7.11 9.21 5.68
C LEU A 100 6.34 9.34 7.00
N ASN A 101 5.38 8.44 7.22
CA ASN A 101 4.68 8.35 8.49
C ASN A 101 5.51 7.52 9.49
N ARG A 102 6.29 8.21 10.34
CA ARG A 102 7.18 7.57 11.32
C ARG A 102 6.42 6.73 12.35
N ASP A 103 5.23 7.16 12.77
CA ASP A 103 4.42 6.41 13.73
C ASP A 103 3.93 5.06 13.18
N LYS A 104 3.81 4.95 11.86
CA LYS A 104 3.42 3.72 11.16
C LYS A 104 4.60 2.92 10.62
N THR A 105 5.81 3.47 10.68
CA THR A 105 7.02 2.78 10.21
C THR A 105 7.41 1.72 11.22
N PHE A 106 7.54 0.47 10.77
CA PHE A 106 7.78 -0.66 11.65
C PHE A 106 8.78 -1.64 11.04
N PHE A 107 9.70 -2.13 11.87
CA PHE A 107 10.68 -3.15 11.50
C PHE A 107 10.30 -4.47 12.17
N ALA A 108 10.36 -5.55 11.39
CA ALA A 108 9.98 -6.88 11.83
C ALA A 108 11.07 -7.88 11.43
N ASP A 109 11.53 -8.64 12.42
CA ASP A 109 12.58 -9.64 12.30
C ASP A 109 12.02 -11.02 12.71
N ALA A 110 11.91 -11.91 11.72
CA ALA A 110 11.35 -13.24 11.91
C ALA A 110 12.22 -14.11 12.84
N ASP A 111 13.54 -13.93 12.83
CA ASP A 111 14.47 -14.71 13.66
C ASP A 111 14.34 -14.35 15.14
N LYS A 112 13.93 -13.11 15.43
CA LYS A 112 13.55 -12.65 16.78
C LYS A 112 12.12 -13.04 17.18
N GLY A 113 11.45 -13.87 16.37
CA GLY A 113 10.06 -14.28 16.60
C GLY A 113 9.04 -13.17 16.39
N GLN A 114 9.42 -12.05 15.77
CA GLN A 114 8.50 -10.95 15.48
C GLN A 114 7.60 -11.32 14.32
N ARG A 115 6.40 -10.73 14.32
CA ARG A 115 5.36 -11.07 13.35
C ARG A 115 5.51 -10.19 12.12
N LEU A 116 5.91 -10.80 11.00
CA LEU A 116 5.88 -10.14 9.70
C LEU A 116 4.43 -9.86 9.31
N LYS A 117 4.04 -8.58 9.31
CA LYS A 117 2.69 -8.15 8.99
C LYS A 117 2.75 -7.20 7.79
N VAL A 118 2.07 -7.58 6.71
CA VAL A 118 2.02 -6.83 5.45
C VAL A 118 0.54 -6.64 5.12
N HIS A 119 0.06 -5.39 5.06
CA HIS A 119 -1.30 -5.05 4.65
C HIS A 119 -2.40 -5.77 5.47
N GLY A 120 -2.15 -5.98 6.77
CA GLY A 120 -3.09 -6.69 7.65
C GLY A 120 -3.00 -8.22 7.61
N LEU A 121 -2.17 -8.78 6.73
CA LEU A 121 -1.89 -10.19 6.60
C LEU A 121 -0.59 -10.55 7.33
N LEU A 122 -0.48 -11.76 7.84
CA LEU A 122 0.76 -12.30 8.40
C LEU A 122 1.50 -13.07 7.32
N VAL A 123 2.79 -12.83 7.19
CA VAL A 123 3.66 -13.61 6.33
C VAL A 123 4.43 -14.60 7.22
N LYS A 124 4.34 -15.88 6.89
CA LYS A 124 5.07 -16.96 7.55
C LYS A 124 5.77 -17.78 6.49
N GLU A 125 7.10 -17.62 6.37
CA GLU A 125 7.88 -18.30 5.34
C GLU A 125 7.22 -18.11 3.96
N HIS A 126 6.70 -19.18 3.36
CA HIS A 126 6.03 -19.19 2.05
C HIS A 126 4.50 -19.10 2.13
N LYS A 127 3.92 -18.79 3.29
CA LYS A 127 2.47 -18.76 3.51
C LYS A 127 1.99 -17.40 3.98
N VAL A 128 0.93 -16.92 3.36
CA VAL A 128 0.18 -15.74 3.82
C VAL A 128 -0.99 -16.21 4.66
N VAL A 129 -1.12 -15.68 5.88
CA VAL A 129 -2.10 -16.13 6.87
C VAL A 129 -2.82 -14.93 7.48
N LEU A 130 -4.11 -15.09 7.74
CA LEU A 130 -4.88 -14.05 8.43
C LEU A 130 -4.40 -13.86 9.88
N THR A 131 -4.62 -12.67 10.44
CA THR A 131 -4.37 -12.44 11.86
C THR A 131 -5.37 -13.20 12.74
N LYS A 132 -4.98 -13.53 13.98
CA LYS A 132 -5.88 -14.15 14.97
C LYS A 132 -7.14 -13.29 15.19
N GLY A 133 -7.00 -11.97 15.28
CA GLY A 133 -8.12 -11.04 15.42
C GLY A 133 -9.08 -11.12 14.25
N TYR A 134 -8.58 -11.13 13.02
CA TYR A 134 -9.42 -11.24 11.83
C TYR A 134 -10.11 -12.61 11.74
N ARG A 135 -9.41 -13.72 12.04
CA ARG A 135 -10.04 -15.06 12.12
C ARG A 135 -11.14 -15.13 13.18
N ASN A 136 -10.91 -14.52 14.34
CA ASN A 136 -11.92 -14.45 15.40
C ASN A 136 -13.14 -13.64 14.96
N LYS A 137 -12.92 -12.54 14.23
CA LYS A 137 -14.01 -11.75 13.63
C LYS A 137 -14.83 -12.57 12.65
N ILE A 138 -14.19 -13.34 11.76
CA ILE A 138 -14.89 -14.25 10.83
C ILE A 138 -15.69 -15.32 11.58
N ARG A 139 -15.12 -15.92 12.63
CA ARG A 139 -15.83 -16.92 13.45
C ARG A 139 -17.07 -16.31 14.14
N ALA A 140 -16.94 -15.11 14.69
CA ALA A 140 -18.05 -14.39 15.28
C ALA A 140 -19.15 -14.11 14.24
N PHE A 141 -18.75 -13.67 13.04
CA PHE A 141 -19.67 -13.44 11.93
C PHE A 141 -20.42 -14.70 11.50
N LYS A 142 -19.73 -15.83 11.36
CA LYS A 142 -20.35 -17.12 11.06
C LYS A 142 -21.37 -17.51 12.14
N TYR A 143 -21.01 -17.36 13.42
CA TYR A 143 -21.90 -17.66 14.54
C TYR A 143 -23.14 -16.76 14.56
N MET A 144 -22.99 -15.45 14.30
CA MET A 144 -24.13 -14.52 14.26
C MET A 144 -25.11 -14.85 13.14
N LEU A 145 -24.61 -15.27 11.97
CA LEU A 145 -25.43 -15.74 10.85
C LEU A 145 -26.19 -17.02 11.21
N GLU A 146 -25.52 -18.01 11.81
CA GLU A 146 -26.16 -19.25 12.26
C GLU A 146 -27.26 -19.02 13.31
N GLN A 147 -27.11 -18.00 14.14
CA GLN A 147 -28.08 -17.63 15.18
C GLN A 147 -29.17 -16.67 14.70
N GLY A 148 -29.17 -16.25 13.43
CA GLY A 148 -30.13 -15.29 12.89
C GLY A 148 -30.07 -13.90 13.54
N LYS A 149 -28.95 -13.53 14.19
CA LYS A 149 -28.78 -12.27 14.93
C LYS A 149 -28.18 -11.15 14.08
N VAL A 150 -28.40 -11.21 12.78
CA VAL A 150 -27.79 -10.28 11.81
C VAL A 150 -28.88 -9.40 11.23
N CYS A 151 -28.68 -8.08 11.31
CA CYS A 151 -29.54 -7.11 10.65
C CYS A 151 -29.42 -7.28 9.13
N GLU A 152 -30.50 -7.12 8.37
CA GLU A 152 -30.47 -7.27 6.90
C GLU A 152 -29.44 -6.33 6.24
N ASP A 153 -29.22 -5.15 6.81
CA ASP A 153 -28.22 -4.17 6.34
C ASP A 153 -26.76 -4.65 6.48
N ASP A 154 -26.48 -5.54 7.43
CA ASP A 154 -25.14 -6.07 7.68
C ASP A 154 -24.80 -7.29 6.82
N LEU A 155 -25.80 -7.92 6.19
CA LEU A 155 -25.64 -9.13 5.37
C LEU A 155 -24.63 -8.95 4.23
N PRO A 156 -24.67 -7.89 3.40
CA PRO A 156 -23.72 -7.71 2.31
C PRO A 156 -22.28 -7.60 2.81
N ARG A 157 -22.09 -6.90 3.94
CA ARG A 157 -20.78 -6.71 4.57
C ARG A 157 -20.22 -8.02 5.11
N LEU A 158 -21.06 -8.83 5.75
CA LEU A 158 -20.70 -10.14 6.29
C LEU A 158 -20.36 -11.13 5.18
N GLN A 159 -21.17 -11.17 4.11
CA GLN A 159 -20.93 -11.98 2.94
C GLN A 159 -19.61 -11.60 2.26
N GLY A 160 -19.29 -10.31 2.13
CA GLY A 160 -18.00 -9.85 1.60
C GLY A 160 -16.80 -10.43 2.36
N HIS A 161 -16.84 -10.40 3.70
CA HIS A 161 -15.79 -10.98 4.53
C HIS A 161 -15.66 -12.50 4.39
N LEU A 162 -16.78 -13.22 4.28
CA LEU A 162 -16.80 -14.69 4.15
C LEU A 162 -16.34 -15.17 2.76
N THR A 163 -16.68 -14.43 1.71
CA THR A 163 -16.26 -14.72 0.33
C THR A 163 -14.76 -14.51 0.16
N CYS A 164 -14.20 -13.39 0.64
CA CYS A 164 -12.76 -13.15 0.64
C CYS A 164 -11.97 -14.26 1.37
N PHE A 165 -12.55 -14.84 2.42
CA PHE A 165 -11.93 -15.95 3.14
C PHE A 165 -11.87 -17.25 2.31
N HIS A 166 -12.94 -17.57 1.56
CA HIS A 166 -12.98 -18.77 0.71
C HIS A 166 -12.03 -18.67 -0.50
N VAL A 167 -11.85 -17.47 -1.05
CA VAL A 167 -10.93 -17.26 -2.19
C VAL A 167 -9.47 -17.36 -1.73
N GLY A 168 -9.14 -16.83 -0.54
CA GLY A 168 -7.78 -16.90 0.03
C GLY A 168 -7.33 -18.27 0.54
N THR A 169 -8.20 -19.29 0.54
CA THR A 169 -7.86 -20.68 0.91
C THR A 169 -7.59 -21.59 -0.30
N LYS A 170 -7.71 -21.07 -1.53
CA LYS A 170 -7.37 -21.77 -2.79
C LYS A 170 -6.12 -21.19 -3.46
N VAL A 171 -5.07 -20.92 -2.70
CA VAL A 171 -3.73 -20.73 -3.26
C VAL A 171 -2.95 -21.99 -2.90
N TYR A 172 -2.71 -22.83 -3.90
CA TYR A 172 -1.92 -24.06 -3.81
C TYR A 172 -0.47 -23.74 -3.42
#